data_AF-A0A8X6F7F6-F1
#
_entry.id   AF-A0A8X6F7F6-F1
#
_cell.length_a   1.000
_cell.length_b   1.000
_cell.length_c   1.000
_cell.angle_alpha   90.00
_cell.angle_beta   90.00
_cell.angle_gamma   90.00
#
_symmetry.space_group_name_H-M   'P 1'
#
loop_
_entity.id
_entity.type
_entity.pdbx_description
1 polymer ?
#
loop_
_entity_poly.entity_id
_entity_poly.type
_entity_poly.pdbx_seq_one_letter_code
_entity_poly.pdbx_strand_id
1 'polypeptide(L)'
;VVTNGALSPTRRLMLASLLADSSRYFSDSSKLFRLFRKGNQPDLLFKDSATGLKINPLDSNYEQVLGQRFLEASKAVDPKNCV
;
A
#
# COMPACT_ATOMS: atom_id res chain seq x y z
N VAL A 1 0.83 1.23 -1.23
CA VAL A 1 1.94 1.41 -2.18
C VAL A 1 2.21 2.90 -2.31
N VAL A 2 3.47 3.32 -2.23
CA VAL A 2 3.87 4.73 -2.35
C VAL A 2 4.53 4.93 -3.71
N THR A 3 4.30 6.09 -4.33
CA THR A 3 4.92 6.44 -5.63
C THR A 3 5.73 7.73 -5.47
N ASN A 4 6.59 8.02 -6.45
CA ASN A 4 7.36 9.26 -6.46
C ASN A 4 6.44 10.49 -6.56
N GLY A 5 6.71 11.52 -5.74
CA GLY A 5 5.97 12.79 -5.72
C GLY A 5 5.95 13.52 -7.07
N ALA A 6 6.97 13.34 -7.91
CA ALA A 6 7.04 13.94 -9.25
C ALA A 6 6.26 13.16 -10.32
N LEU A 7 5.67 12.01 -9.98
CA LEU A 7 4.91 11.21 -10.95
C LEU A 7 3.60 11.91 -11.32
N SER A 8 3.30 12.02 -12.62
CA SER A 8 2.09 12.67 -13.11
C SER A 8 0.80 11.98 -12.61
N PRO A 9 -0.30 12.73 -12.43
CA PRO A 9 -1.58 12.16 -12.00
C PRO A 9 -2.05 10.99 -12.89
N THR A 10 -1.88 11.12 -14.21
CA THR A 10 -2.22 10.05 -15.16
C THR A 10 -1.43 8.78 -14.91
N ARG A 11 -0.11 8.88 -14.70
CA ARG A 11 0.72 7.70 -14.41
C ARG A 11 0.37 7.08 -13.05
N ARG A 12 0.08 7.91 -12.03
CA ARG A 12 -0.38 7.43 -10.73
C ARG A 12 -1.69 6.65 -10.86
N LEU A 13 -2.65 7.16 -11.63
CA LEU A 13 -3.91 6.49 -11.89
C LEU A 13 -3.71 5.17 -12.62
N MET A 14 -2.87 5.14 -13.67
CA MET A 14 -2.56 3.90 -14.40
C MET A 14 -1.97 2.82 -13.50
N LEU A 15 -1.01 3.18 -12.62
CA LEU A 15 -0.44 2.25 -11.65
C LEU A 15 -1.48 1.76 -10.63
N ALA A 16 -2.33 2.67 -10.16
CA ALA A 16 -3.40 2.35 -9.22
C ALA A 16 -4.41 1.36 -9.84
N SER A 17 -4.83 1.59 -11.08
CA SER A 17 -5.71 0.71 -11.84
C SER A 17 -5.06 -0.67 -12.07
N LEU A 18 -3.80 -0.71 -12.53
CA LEU A 18 -3.08 -1.96 -12.73
C LEU A 18 -3.04 -2.81 -11.46
N LEU A 19 -2.73 -2.19 -10.31
CA LEU A 19 -2.68 -2.88 -9.03
C LEU A 19 -4.07 -3.33 -8.56
N ALA A 20 -5.10 -2.50 -8.73
CA ALA A 20 -6.46 -2.85 -8.38
C ALA A 20 -6.95 -4.06 -9.21
N ASP A 21 -6.74 -4.03 -10.52
CA ASP A 21 -7.10 -5.13 -11.42
C ASP A 21 -6.31 -6.39 -11.08
N SER A 22 -5.00 -6.28 -10.85
CA SER A 22 -4.16 -7.40 -10.43
C SER A 22 -4.66 -8.03 -9.13
N SER A 23 -5.05 -7.22 -8.14
CA SER A 23 -5.59 -7.72 -6.87
C SER A 23 -6.91 -8.46 -7.03
N ARG A 24 -7.72 -8.08 -8.02
CA ARG A 24 -8.99 -8.72 -8.33
C ARG A 24 -8.80 -10.06 -9.03
N TYR A 25 -8.02 -10.08 -10.12
CA TYR A 25 -7.81 -11.28 -10.93
C TYR A 25 -6.91 -12.31 -10.25
N PHE A 26 -5.91 -11.87 -9.48
CA PHE A 26 -4.98 -12.73 -8.75
C PHE A 26 -5.28 -12.76 -7.25
N SER A 27 -6.57 -12.62 -6.89
CA SER A 27 -7.03 -12.81 -5.51
C SER A 27 -6.78 -14.25 -5.03
N ASP A 28 -7.05 -14.54 -3.76
CA ASP A 28 -6.80 -15.88 -3.19
C ASP A 28 -7.66 -16.99 -3.83
N SER A 29 -8.73 -16.63 -4.53
CA SER A 29 -9.56 -17.56 -5.31
C SER A 29 -8.90 -18.03 -6.62
N SER A 30 -7.83 -17.36 -7.06
CA SER A 30 -7.12 -17.71 -8.29
C SER A 30 -6.41 -19.06 -8.16
N LYS A 31 -6.54 -19.90 -9.19
CA LYS A 31 -5.89 -21.22 -9.27
C LYS A 31 -4.51 -21.17 -9.92
N LEU A 32 -4.20 -20.11 -10.67
CA LEU A 32 -2.95 -19.99 -11.43
C LEU A 32 -1.88 -19.22 -10.64
N PHE A 33 -2.24 -18.04 -10.14
CA PHE A 33 -1.35 -17.17 -9.39
C PHE A 33 -2.12 -16.38 -8.34
N ARG A 34 -1.58 -16.28 -7.13
CA ARG A 34 -2.21 -15.60 -5.99
C ARG A 34 -1.28 -14.53 -5.46
N LEU A 35 -1.75 -13.29 -5.47
CA LEU A 35 -0.97 -12.10 -5.18
C LEU A 35 -0.63 -11.93 -3.70
N PHE A 36 -1.52 -12.38 -2.81
CA PHE A 36 -1.40 -12.23 -1.36
C PHE A 36 -1.19 -13.57 -0.65
N ARG A 37 -0.66 -14.58 -1.34
CA ARG A 37 -0.47 -15.89 -0.70
C ARG A 37 1.00 -16.13 -0.42
N LYS A 38 1.25 -16.70 0.75
CA LYS A 38 2.54 -17.26 1.12
C LYS A 38 3.04 -18.24 0.05
N GLY A 39 4.17 -17.92 -0.55
CA GLY A 39 4.94 -18.86 -1.37
C GLY A 39 5.90 -19.66 -0.48
N ASN A 40 7.12 -19.86 -0.96
CA ASN A 40 8.19 -20.42 -0.12
C ASN A 40 8.64 -19.47 0.99
N GLN A 41 8.42 -18.16 0.79
CA GLN A 41 8.70 -17.11 1.77
C GLN A 41 7.40 -16.34 2.05
N PRO A 42 7.18 -15.89 3.31
CA PRO A 42 6.03 -15.08 3.67
C PRO A 42 6.16 -13.64 3.16
N ASP A 43 5.02 -12.98 3.00
CA ASP A 43 4.89 -11.52 2.77
C ASP A 43 5.70 -11.00 1.57
N LEU A 44 5.76 -11.78 0.48
CA LEU A 44 6.45 -11.38 -0.76
C LEU A 44 5.63 -10.31 -1.50
N LEU A 45 6.19 -9.10 -1.61
CA LEU A 45 5.60 -7.88 -2.17
C LEU A 45 4.44 -7.31 -1.34
N PHE A 46 3.47 -8.15 -0.98
CA PHE A 46 2.32 -7.81 -0.16
C PHE A 46 2.22 -8.79 1.00
N LYS A 47 1.57 -8.35 2.09
CA LYS A 47 1.31 -9.23 3.22
C LYS A 47 0.42 -10.40 2.81
N ASP A 48 0.70 -11.58 3.36
CA ASP A 48 -0.08 -12.79 3.08
C ASP A 48 -1.53 -12.68 3.61
N SER A 49 -1.74 -11.79 4.59
CA SER A 49 -3.05 -11.53 5.17
C SER A 49 -3.87 -10.49 4.38
N ALA A 50 -3.32 -9.92 3.30
CA ALA A 50 -4.04 -8.92 2.52
C ALA A 50 -5.16 -9.59 1.70
N THR A 51 -6.35 -8.96 1.69
CA THR A 51 -7.51 -9.48 0.95
C THR A 51 -7.77 -8.71 -0.35
N GLY A 52 -7.10 -7.57 -0.55
CA GLY A 52 -7.26 -6.71 -1.71
C GLY A 52 -6.45 -5.42 -1.59
N LEU A 53 -6.41 -4.65 -2.68
CA LEU A 53 -5.82 -3.32 -2.71
C LEU A 53 -6.91 -2.26 -2.85
N LYS A 54 -6.75 -1.15 -2.13
CA LYS A 54 -7.62 0.02 -2.23
C LYS A 54 -6.82 1.24 -2.68
N ILE A 55 -7.42 2.03 -3.55
CA ILE A 55 -6.85 3.27 -4.06
C ILE A 55 -7.18 4.39 -3.07
N ASN A 56 -6.16 5.13 -2.63
CA ASN A 56 -6.35 6.39 -1.89
C ASN A 56 -6.61 7.53 -2.89
N PRO A 57 -7.26 8.63 -2.47
CA PRO A 57 -7.39 9.81 -3.33
C PRO A 57 -6.02 10.25 -3.85
N LEU A 58 -5.92 10.58 -5.14
CA LEU A 58 -4.64 10.78 -5.83
C LEU A 58 -3.87 12.03 -5.36
N ASP A 59 -4.60 12.97 -4.76
CA ASP A 59 -4.17 14.21 -4.13
C ASP A 59 -3.82 14.03 -2.65
N SER A 60 -4.10 12.87 -2.05
CA SER A 60 -3.77 12.61 -0.65
C SER A 60 -2.26 12.60 -0.41
N ASN A 61 -1.82 13.33 0.59
CA ASN A 61 -0.46 13.25 1.11
C ASN A 61 -0.34 12.13 2.17
N TYR A 62 0.89 11.85 2.62
CA TYR A 62 1.14 10.77 3.58
C TYR A 62 0.48 11.04 4.95
N GLU A 63 0.35 12.30 5.36
CA GLU A 63 -0.24 12.69 6.65
C GLU A 63 -1.75 12.39 6.68
N GLN A 64 -2.44 12.70 5.59
CA GLN A 64 -3.86 12.40 5.42
C GLN A 64 -4.12 10.90 5.38
N VAL A 65 -3.22 10.12 4.77
CA VAL A 65 -3.35 8.66 4.69
C VAL A 65 -3.09 7.98 6.04
N LEU A 66 -2.08 8.43 6.79
CA LEU A 66 -1.74 7.87 8.11
C LEU A 66 -2.68 8.33 9.21
N GLY A 67 -3.19 9.56 9.10
CA GLY A 67 -4.04 10.19 10.09
C GLY A 67 -3.27 10.78 11.27
N GLN A 68 -3.85 11.82 11.87
CA GLN A 68 -3.20 12.63 12.91
C GLN A 68 -2.71 11.81 14.11
N ARG A 69 -3.53 10.88 14.62
CA ARG A 69 -3.19 10.06 15.79
C ARG A 69 -1.93 9.21 15.56
N PHE A 70 -1.80 8.64 14.36
CA PHE A 70 -0.63 7.83 14.02
C PHE A 70 0.64 8.68 13.94
N LEU A 71 0.53 9.89 13.37
CA LEU A 71 1.66 10.82 13.27
C LEU A 71 2.12 11.29 14.65
N GLU A 72 1.21 11.62 15.55
CA GLU A 72 1.52 12.01 16.93
C GLU A 72 2.20 10.88 17.69
N ALA A 73 1.65 9.67 17.63
CA ALA A 73 2.26 8.50 18.24
C ALA A 73 3.66 8.22 17.68
N SER A 74 3.84 8.35 16.36
CA SER A 74 5.14 8.15 15.71
C SER A 74 6.16 9.21 16.12
N LYS A 75 5.75 10.47 16.27
CA LYS A 75 6.62 11.56 16.74
C LYS A 75 7.06 11.39 18.19
N ALA A 76 6.17 10.88 19.05
CA ALA A 76 6.43 10.67 20.47
C ALA A 76 7.46 9.55 20.73
N VAL A 77 7.58 8.58 19.82
CA VAL A 77 8.56 7.48 19.91
C VAL A 77 9.78 7.69 19.02
N ASP A 78 9.89 8.82 18.32
CA ASP A 78 11.04 9.13 17.48
C ASP A 78 12.26 9.38 18.38
N PRO A 79 13.34 8.57 18.27
CA PRO A 79 14.54 8.74 19.09
C PRO A 79 15.17 10.13 18.99
N LYS A 80 14.91 10.89 17.92
CA LYS A 80 15.38 12.28 17.78
C LYS A 80 14.67 13.26 18.71
N ASN A 81 13.46 12.92 19.15
CA ASN A 81 12.64 13.73 20.04
C ASN A 81 12.71 13.24 21.50
N CYS A 82 13.44 12.16 21.77
CA CYS A 82 13.75 11.71 23.12
C CYS A 82 14.94 12.54 23.67
N VAL A 83 14.64 13.66 24.32
CA VAL A 83 15.59 14.45 25.13
C VAL A 83 15.44 14.07 26.59
#